data_AF-A1TP64-F1
#
_entry.id   AF-A1TP64-F1
#
_cell.length_a   1.000
_cell.length_b   1.000
_cell.length_c   1.000
_cell.angle_alpha   90.00
_cell.angle_beta   90.00
_cell.angle_gamma   90.00
#
_symmetry.space_group_name_H-M   'P 1'
#
loop_
_entity.id
_entity.type
_entity.pdbx_description
1 polymer ?
#
loop_
_entity_poly.entity_id
_entity_poly.type
_entity_poly.pdbx_seq_one_letter_code
_entity_poly.pdbx_strand_id
1 'polypeptide(L)'
;MLPESIPRPYGSNAAPAASSLIARSAQDLQAGTSQHVAAEATPRPRPALLAPEGLASRPRPAGQAPGSASSGPASFSQAHVAGRCREMDMDASSAIRQFLSQSLSNNRYVSEEHLRARAENYLAYIDAEKALIDRADVSLQNVLSAVSRQSAWMCHLERGVWRAETALQDTNTDRERLAAEAEGSMVPAPSSPYARPRAWTVSPTAASALAMMIRGEEGPFTREQSKTGFETLQESLLLASRLKIGARKSHRSAHRHDAKRSETHPTKTPGGTDLSRDPGSRLRDEAGIPVMTGTSGSSSDVALTTLYAADRAKLPWMAPGLDSQAGMDAMVDLSLQFFRTEGSSPSVTMARGMNRVRSGAGLPPKEVDAHQVFSHSYAEIDAGVRLTLEGVDPADEGAVEQSLGRLTSEAKARLDLVRKELLLSPVS
;
A
#
# COMPACT_ATOMS: atom_id res chain seq x y z
N MET A 1 1.52 42.53 54.30
CA MET A 1 0.09 42.46 54.62
C MET A 1 -0.65 41.98 53.38
N LEU A 2 -1.18 40.76 53.46
CA LEU A 2 -2.27 40.18 52.65
C LEU A 2 -3.56 41.02 52.74
N PRO A 3 -4.69 40.65 52.10
CA PRO A 3 -4.91 40.01 50.78
C PRO A 3 -6.10 40.69 50.03
N GLU A 4 -6.53 40.31 48.82
CA GLU A 4 -7.50 39.26 48.43
C GLU A 4 -8.27 39.89 47.23
N SER A 5 -8.80 39.25 46.18
CA SER A 5 -9.30 37.89 46.00
C SER A 5 -9.45 37.59 44.50
N ILE A 6 -9.22 36.32 44.17
CA ILE A 6 -9.46 35.63 42.89
C ILE A 6 -10.88 35.04 42.93
N PRO A 7 -11.54 34.80 41.78
CA PRO A 7 -12.39 33.62 41.66
C PRO A 7 -11.91 32.70 40.51
N ARG A 8 -11.52 31.49 40.89
CA ARG A 8 -11.64 30.26 40.08
C ARG A 8 -12.68 29.35 40.78
N PRO A 9 -12.91 28.11 40.32
CA PRO A 9 -13.98 27.72 39.42
C PRO A 9 -15.02 26.84 40.15
N TYR A 10 -16.21 26.69 39.56
CA TYR A 10 -17.16 25.70 40.03
C TYR A 10 -16.67 24.28 39.70
N GLY A 11 -16.51 23.47 40.74
CA GLY A 11 -16.47 22.02 40.68
C GLY A 11 -17.30 21.45 41.82
N SER A 12 -18.14 20.45 41.50
CA SER A 12 -18.14 19.11 42.11
C SER A 12 -19.53 18.51 42.33
N ASN A 13 -19.59 17.22 41.98
CA ASN A 13 -20.30 16.10 42.61
C ASN A 13 -21.84 16.05 42.56
N ALA A 14 -22.38 15.00 41.93
CA ALA A 14 -22.67 13.73 42.61
C ALA A 14 -23.32 12.69 41.67
N ALA A 15 -22.88 11.44 41.78
CA ALA A 15 -23.66 10.25 41.40
C ALA A 15 -24.75 9.95 42.46
N PRO A 16 -25.78 9.14 42.15
CA PRO A 16 -25.83 7.73 42.59
C PRO A 16 -26.38 6.79 41.48
N ALA A 17 -25.82 5.59 41.25
CA ALA A 17 -25.92 4.31 41.97
C ALA A 17 -27.20 3.47 41.70
N ALA A 18 -26.94 2.33 41.04
CA ALA A 18 -27.46 0.96 41.25
C ALA A 18 -28.93 0.57 40.98
N SER A 19 -29.10 -0.43 40.09
CA SER A 19 -29.51 -1.82 40.44
C SER A 19 -29.54 -2.70 39.16
N SER A 20 -28.62 -3.65 38.96
CA SER A 20 -28.61 -5.07 39.44
C SER A 20 -29.70 -5.91 38.75
N LEU A 21 -29.42 -6.96 37.96
CA LEU A 21 -29.09 -8.37 38.31
C LEU A 21 -29.35 -9.18 36.99
N ILE A 22 -28.66 -10.24 36.55
CA ILE A 22 -28.25 -11.51 37.17
C ILE A 22 -27.12 -12.17 36.34
N ALA A 23 -26.20 -12.82 37.05
CA ALA A 23 -25.05 -13.61 36.60
C ALA A 23 -25.35 -15.11 36.35
N ARG A 24 -24.40 -15.81 35.71
CA ARG A 24 -23.92 -17.21 35.92
C ARG A 24 -23.20 -17.69 34.65
N SER A 25 -22.09 -18.42 34.62
CA SER A 25 -21.18 -18.98 35.63
C SER A 25 -19.88 -19.34 34.92
N ALA A 26 -18.75 -19.28 35.64
CA ALA A 26 -17.52 -19.98 35.30
C ALA A 26 -17.33 -21.10 36.31
N GLN A 27 -16.99 -22.31 35.86
CA GLN A 27 -16.16 -23.32 36.53
C GLN A 27 -16.21 -24.62 35.71
N ASP A 28 -15.05 -25.07 35.22
CA ASP A 28 -14.49 -26.37 35.63
C ASP A 28 -13.01 -26.46 35.19
N LEU A 29 -12.20 -26.92 36.14
CA LEU A 29 -10.76 -27.12 36.10
C LEU A 29 -10.51 -28.51 36.71
N GLN A 30 -9.45 -29.20 36.24
CA GLN A 30 -8.84 -30.44 36.78
C GLN A 30 -9.49 -31.76 36.32
N ALA A 31 -8.78 -32.86 36.08
CA ALA A 31 -7.36 -33.22 36.11
C ALA A 31 -7.16 -34.52 35.31
N GLY A 32 -5.92 -34.83 34.89
CA GLY A 32 -5.58 -36.11 34.29
C GLY A 32 -4.09 -36.22 33.93
N THR A 33 -3.23 -36.35 34.94
CA THR A 33 -1.82 -36.77 34.80
C THR A 33 -1.72 -38.29 34.70
N SER A 34 -0.90 -38.81 33.76
CA SER A 34 0.06 -39.92 34.01
C SER A 34 0.98 -40.20 32.81
N GLN A 35 2.26 -39.84 33.02
CA GLN A 35 3.53 -40.56 32.80
C GLN A 35 3.79 -41.51 31.60
N HIS A 36 4.95 -41.20 30.98
CA HIS A 36 6.02 -42.06 30.45
C HIS A 36 5.75 -43.12 29.37
N VAL A 37 6.36 -42.95 28.19
CA VAL A 37 7.39 -43.87 27.62
C VAL A 37 8.33 -43.05 26.70
N ALA A 38 9.63 -43.22 26.90
CA ALA A 38 10.69 -42.76 26.01
C ALA A 38 10.77 -43.64 24.76
N ALA A 39 10.90 -43.03 23.58
CA ALA A 39 11.43 -43.71 22.41
C ALA A 39 12.21 -42.71 21.56
N GLU A 40 13.51 -42.96 21.45
CA GLU A 40 14.41 -42.41 20.46
C GLU A 40 13.81 -42.58 19.05
N ALA A 41 13.77 -41.50 18.29
CA ALA A 41 13.63 -41.57 16.84
C ALA A 41 14.65 -40.60 16.22
N THR A 42 15.70 -41.20 15.69
CA THR A 42 16.71 -40.62 14.82
C THR A 42 16.10 -39.67 13.78
N PRO A 43 16.72 -38.51 13.49
CA PRO A 43 16.19 -37.57 12.52
C PRO A 43 16.33 -38.16 11.11
N ARG A 44 15.20 -38.44 10.45
CA ARG A 44 15.18 -38.70 9.01
C ARG A 44 15.57 -37.39 8.28
N PRO A 45 16.50 -37.43 7.32
CA PRO A 45 16.80 -36.26 6.51
C PRO A 45 15.57 -35.93 5.66
N ARG A 46 15.04 -34.71 5.80
CA ARG A 46 14.05 -34.21 4.84
C ARG A 46 14.74 -33.89 3.51
N PRO A 47 14.13 -34.22 2.37
CA PRO A 47 14.70 -33.95 1.07
C PRO A 47 14.83 -32.44 0.86
N ALA A 48 15.94 -32.03 0.26
CA ALA A 48 16.18 -30.67 -0.18
C ALA A 48 14.96 -30.18 -0.97
N LEU A 49 14.36 -29.08 -0.52
CA LEU A 49 13.45 -28.27 -1.32
C LEU A 49 14.27 -27.69 -2.47
N LEU A 50 14.31 -28.42 -3.58
CA LEU A 50 14.67 -27.91 -4.88
C LEU A 50 13.81 -26.68 -5.15
N ALA A 51 14.47 -25.54 -5.37
CA ALA A 51 13.83 -24.36 -5.92
C ALA A 51 13.12 -24.76 -7.22
N PRO A 52 11.86 -24.35 -7.46
CA PRO A 52 11.29 -24.48 -8.79
C PRO A 52 12.09 -23.55 -9.71
N GLU A 53 12.95 -24.13 -10.55
CA GLU A 53 13.49 -23.48 -11.72
C GLU A 53 12.32 -22.98 -12.57
N GLY A 54 12.35 -21.68 -12.92
CA GLY A 54 11.37 -21.08 -13.81
C GLY A 54 10.77 -19.79 -13.27
N LEU A 55 11.60 -18.73 -13.33
CA LEU A 55 11.30 -17.28 -13.40
C LEU A 55 12.35 -16.51 -12.59
N ALA A 56 13.62 -16.76 -12.92
CA ALA A 56 14.64 -15.77 -12.70
C ALA A 56 14.35 -14.61 -13.65
N SER A 57 14.27 -13.40 -13.11
CA SER A 57 14.22 -12.14 -13.83
C SER A 57 15.32 -12.13 -14.90
N ARG A 58 14.97 -12.38 -16.16
CA ARG A 58 15.89 -12.15 -17.27
C ARG A 58 15.91 -10.65 -17.54
N PRO A 59 17.05 -9.95 -17.39
CA PRO A 59 17.15 -8.61 -17.93
C PRO A 59 17.01 -8.69 -19.46
N ARG A 60 16.19 -7.80 -20.03
CA ARG A 60 16.10 -7.61 -21.48
C ARG A 60 17.50 -7.22 -21.97
N PRO A 61 18.10 -7.89 -22.97
CA PRO A 61 19.36 -7.44 -23.53
C PRO A 61 19.14 -6.06 -24.18
N ALA A 62 19.96 -5.08 -23.78
CA ALA A 62 19.98 -3.76 -24.38
C ALA A 62 20.36 -3.91 -25.87
N GLY A 63 19.45 -3.54 -26.79
CA GLY A 63 19.75 -3.51 -28.22
C GLY A 63 18.63 -3.91 -29.19
N GLN A 64 17.41 -4.25 -28.75
CA GLN A 64 16.30 -4.47 -29.69
C GLN A 64 15.43 -3.22 -29.85
N ALA A 65 15.45 -2.68 -31.07
CA ALA A 65 14.49 -1.69 -31.56
C ALA A 65 13.04 -2.23 -31.46
N PRO A 66 12.02 -1.35 -31.37
CA PRO A 66 10.65 -1.75 -31.11
C PRO A 66 10.06 -2.41 -32.35
N GLY A 67 9.86 -3.74 -32.30
CA GLY A 67 9.29 -4.47 -33.42
C GLY A 67 8.80 -5.85 -33.03
N SER A 68 7.53 -6.11 -33.34
CA SER A 68 6.87 -7.42 -33.43
C SER A 68 6.57 -8.14 -32.10
N ALA A 69 5.35 -7.94 -31.62
CA ALA A 69 4.68 -8.79 -30.63
C ALA A 69 4.69 -10.26 -31.09
N SER A 70 5.08 -11.16 -30.19
CA SER A 70 4.98 -12.60 -30.40
C SER A 70 3.51 -13.02 -30.55
N SER A 71 3.20 -13.76 -31.60
CA SER A 71 1.88 -14.28 -31.94
C SER A 71 1.49 -15.48 -31.06
N GLY A 72 1.28 -15.25 -29.77
CA GLY A 72 0.47 -16.12 -28.91
C GLY A 72 -1.01 -15.73 -29.00
N PRO A 73 -1.97 -16.62 -28.66
CA PRO A 73 -3.37 -16.20 -28.51
C PRO A 73 -3.45 -15.08 -27.47
N ALA A 74 -4.16 -13.99 -27.81
CA ALA A 74 -4.27 -12.84 -26.94
C ALA A 74 -4.87 -13.25 -25.58
N SER A 75 -4.10 -13.07 -24.50
CA SER A 75 -4.55 -13.37 -23.14
C SER A 75 -5.30 -12.16 -22.58
N PHE A 76 -6.60 -12.32 -22.37
CA PHE A 76 -7.45 -11.25 -21.83
C PHE A 76 -7.55 -11.33 -20.31
N SER A 77 -7.59 -10.18 -19.67
CA SER A 77 -7.90 -10.06 -18.25
C SER A 77 -9.34 -10.51 -17.98
N GLN A 78 -9.59 -11.08 -16.80
CA GLN A 78 -10.94 -11.44 -16.41
C GLN A 78 -11.72 -10.19 -16.04
N ALA A 79 -12.95 -10.10 -16.54
CA ALA A 79 -13.92 -9.09 -16.18
C ALA A 79 -15.20 -9.78 -15.70
N HIS A 80 -15.79 -9.26 -14.62
CA HIS A 80 -17.05 -9.79 -14.09
C HIS A 80 -18.15 -8.74 -14.25
N VAL A 81 -19.14 -9.00 -15.09
CA VAL A 81 -20.25 -8.07 -15.34
C VAL A 81 -21.50 -8.58 -14.63
N ALA A 82 -22.13 -7.75 -13.81
CA ALA A 82 -23.30 -8.11 -13.00
C ALA A 82 -23.12 -9.42 -12.20
N GLY A 83 -21.88 -9.72 -11.78
CA GLY A 83 -21.53 -10.92 -11.02
C GLY A 83 -21.28 -12.18 -11.84
N ARG A 84 -21.27 -12.09 -13.19
CA ARG A 84 -20.94 -13.21 -14.09
C ARG A 84 -19.60 -12.94 -14.78
N CYS A 85 -18.81 -14.00 -14.97
CA CYS A 85 -17.59 -13.90 -15.78
C CYS A 85 -18.00 -13.53 -17.22
N ARG A 86 -17.36 -12.49 -17.77
CA ARG A 86 -17.58 -12.05 -19.13
C ARG A 86 -16.71 -12.88 -20.07
N GLU A 87 -17.34 -13.56 -21.03
CA GLU A 87 -16.61 -14.24 -22.10
C GLU A 87 -16.09 -13.21 -23.13
N MET A 88 -14.89 -13.44 -23.64
CA MET A 88 -14.32 -12.63 -24.70
C MET A 88 -14.73 -13.19 -26.05
N ASP A 89 -15.69 -12.54 -26.69
CA ASP A 89 -16.16 -12.88 -28.03
C ASP A 89 -15.69 -11.87 -29.09
N MET A 90 -15.98 -12.18 -30.36
CA MET A 90 -15.65 -11.32 -31.49
C MET A 90 -16.53 -10.07 -31.59
N ASP A 91 -17.61 -9.98 -30.81
CA ASP A 91 -18.58 -8.88 -30.83
C ASP A 91 -18.33 -7.84 -29.72
N ALA A 92 -17.46 -8.15 -28.76
CA ALA A 92 -16.97 -7.21 -27.77
C ALA A 92 -16.48 -5.90 -28.40
N SER A 93 -16.82 -4.73 -27.84
CA SER A 93 -16.31 -3.46 -28.36
C SER A 93 -14.77 -3.46 -28.44
N SER A 94 -14.20 -2.76 -29.43
CA SER A 94 -12.74 -2.68 -29.62
C SER A 94 -12.04 -2.14 -28.37
N ALA A 95 -12.64 -1.15 -27.70
CA ALA A 95 -12.14 -0.59 -26.45
C ALA A 95 -12.04 -1.65 -25.33
N ILE A 96 -13.09 -2.47 -25.11
CA ILE A 96 -13.05 -3.55 -24.11
C ILE A 96 -11.97 -4.57 -24.45
N ARG A 97 -11.86 -4.97 -25.72
CA ARG A 97 -10.83 -5.92 -26.16
C ARG A 97 -9.42 -5.38 -25.92
N GLN A 98 -9.16 -4.12 -26.29
CA GLN A 98 -7.86 -3.48 -26.10
C GLN A 98 -7.54 -3.29 -24.61
N PHE A 99 -8.49 -2.82 -23.82
CA PHE A 99 -8.33 -2.66 -22.38
C PHE A 99 -7.98 -3.99 -21.70
N LEU A 100 -8.76 -5.04 -21.96
CA LEU A 100 -8.56 -6.35 -21.34
C LEU A 100 -7.37 -7.10 -21.92
N SER A 101 -6.87 -6.77 -23.11
CA SER A 101 -5.64 -7.35 -23.65
C SER A 101 -4.39 -6.66 -23.09
N GLN A 102 -4.46 -5.37 -22.79
CA GLN A 102 -3.32 -4.61 -22.23
C GLN A 102 -3.22 -4.70 -20.71
N SER A 103 -4.32 -4.68 -19.97
CA SER A 103 -4.29 -4.63 -18.49
C SER A 103 -4.22 -6.01 -17.84
N LEU A 104 -3.61 -6.09 -16.65
CA LEU A 104 -3.82 -7.21 -15.72
C LEU A 104 -4.68 -6.72 -14.57
N SER A 105 -5.99 -6.92 -14.70
CA SER A 105 -7.04 -6.58 -13.74
C SER A 105 -7.88 -7.79 -13.33
N ASN A 106 -8.51 -7.68 -12.15
CA ASN A 106 -9.57 -8.58 -11.68
C ASN A 106 -10.67 -7.77 -10.96
N ASN A 107 -11.45 -7.03 -11.75
CA ASN A 107 -12.49 -6.13 -11.26
C ASN A 107 -13.89 -6.61 -11.64
N ARG A 108 -14.85 -6.21 -10.81
CA ARG A 108 -16.29 -6.36 -11.08
C ARG A 108 -16.85 -5.06 -11.62
N TYR A 109 -17.75 -5.20 -12.59
CA TYR A 109 -18.45 -4.14 -13.29
C TYR A 109 -19.96 -4.35 -13.12
N VAL A 110 -20.70 -3.26 -13.02
CA VAL A 110 -22.16 -3.30 -12.77
C VAL A 110 -22.93 -3.68 -14.05
N SER A 111 -22.45 -3.24 -15.22
CA SER A 111 -23.03 -3.50 -16.53
C SER A 111 -21.95 -3.54 -17.62
N GLU A 112 -22.29 -4.00 -18.83
CA GLU A 112 -21.39 -3.92 -20.01
C GLU A 112 -21.08 -2.47 -20.37
N GLU A 113 -22.03 -1.55 -20.15
CA GLU A 113 -21.82 -0.11 -20.33
C GLU A 113 -20.79 0.44 -19.36
N HIS A 114 -20.86 0.05 -18.09
CA HIS A 114 -19.87 0.43 -17.08
C HIS A 114 -18.47 -0.14 -17.43
N LEU A 115 -18.39 -1.40 -17.88
CA LEU A 115 -17.12 -1.96 -18.37
C LEU A 115 -16.55 -1.17 -19.57
N ARG A 116 -17.40 -0.81 -20.54
CA ARG A 116 -17.00 -0.02 -21.71
C ARG A 116 -16.49 1.36 -21.31
N ALA A 117 -17.21 2.08 -20.46
CA ALA A 117 -16.82 3.40 -19.98
C ALA A 117 -15.46 3.34 -19.27
N ARG A 118 -15.25 2.37 -18.35
CA ARG A 118 -13.94 2.19 -17.70
C ARG A 118 -12.82 1.81 -18.67
N ALA A 119 -13.12 1.00 -19.69
CA ALA A 119 -12.14 0.66 -20.72
C ALA A 119 -11.71 1.91 -21.52
N GLU A 120 -12.66 2.74 -21.94
CA GLU A 120 -12.40 4.00 -22.66
C GLU A 120 -11.61 4.98 -21.79
N ASN A 121 -12.00 5.17 -20.53
CA ASN A 121 -11.30 6.04 -19.59
C ASN A 121 -9.87 5.54 -19.31
N TYR A 122 -9.67 4.23 -19.15
CA TYR A 122 -8.34 3.65 -18.98
C TYR A 122 -7.45 3.93 -20.20
N LEU A 123 -7.94 3.61 -21.40
CA LEU A 123 -7.17 3.78 -22.64
C LEU A 123 -6.87 5.26 -22.93
N ALA A 124 -7.73 6.19 -22.50
CA ALA A 124 -7.51 7.61 -22.66
C ALA A 124 -6.37 8.18 -21.79
N TYR A 125 -6.04 7.54 -20.66
CA TYR A 125 -5.15 8.12 -19.65
C TYR A 125 -3.97 7.24 -19.22
N ILE A 126 -3.89 5.97 -19.66
CA ILE A 126 -2.82 5.06 -19.21
C ILE A 126 -1.42 5.57 -19.55
N ASP A 127 -1.23 6.21 -20.71
CA ASP A 127 0.06 6.79 -21.10
C ASP A 127 0.42 8.02 -20.25
N ALA A 128 -0.58 8.82 -19.87
CA ALA A 128 -0.39 9.95 -18.95
C ALA A 128 -0.01 9.47 -17.54
N GLU A 129 -0.66 8.40 -17.05
CA GLU A 129 -0.25 7.75 -15.80
C GLU A 129 1.19 7.23 -15.89
N LYS A 130 1.55 6.54 -16.98
CA LYS A 130 2.91 6.06 -17.19
C LYS A 130 3.92 7.21 -17.16
N ALA A 131 3.62 8.33 -17.81
CA ALA A 131 4.50 9.50 -17.79
C ALA A 131 4.68 10.10 -16.39
N LEU A 132 3.65 10.09 -15.54
CA LEU A 132 3.77 10.49 -14.14
C LEU A 132 4.66 9.53 -13.34
N ILE A 133 4.50 8.22 -13.54
CA ILE A 133 5.35 7.19 -12.90
C ILE A 133 6.81 7.38 -13.30
N ASP A 134 7.09 7.56 -14.59
CA ASP A 134 8.46 7.76 -15.09
C ASP A 134 9.08 9.06 -14.51
N ARG A 135 8.31 10.15 -14.42
CA ARG A 135 8.76 11.41 -13.81
C ARG A 135 9.06 11.26 -12.32
N ALA A 136 8.23 10.50 -11.59
CA ALA A 136 8.45 10.23 -10.18
C ALA A 136 9.75 9.43 -9.96
N ASP A 137 10.00 8.42 -10.79
CA ASP A 137 11.24 7.63 -10.72
C ASP A 137 12.49 8.48 -11.01
N VAL A 138 12.47 9.29 -12.08
CA VAL A 138 13.56 10.23 -12.40
C VAL A 138 13.79 11.23 -11.26
N SER A 139 12.71 11.76 -10.69
CA SER A 139 12.78 12.73 -9.59
C SER A 139 13.40 12.11 -8.35
N LEU A 140 13.07 10.86 -8.01
CA LEU A 140 13.66 10.14 -6.88
C LEU A 140 15.19 9.99 -7.02
N GLN A 141 15.71 9.82 -8.24
CA GLN A 141 17.15 9.72 -8.49
C GLN A 141 17.90 11.06 -8.30
N ASN A 142 17.20 12.19 -8.45
CA ASN A 142 17.76 13.52 -8.26
C ASN A 142 17.66 13.96 -6.79
N VAL A 143 18.80 14.01 -6.09
CA VAL A 143 18.89 14.36 -4.66
C VAL A 143 18.39 15.78 -4.32
N LEU A 144 18.32 16.67 -5.30
CA LEU A 144 17.81 18.04 -5.11
C LEU A 144 16.29 18.14 -5.29
N SER A 145 15.65 17.09 -5.81
CA SER A 145 14.19 17.08 -6.03
C SER A 145 13.43 17.06 -4.71
N ALA A 146 12.18 17.53 -4.73
CA ALA A 146 11.27 17.41 -3.61
C ALA A 146 11.04 15.94 -3.21
N VAL A 147 10.90 15.05 -4.21
CA VAL A 147 10.71 13.60 -4.04
C VAL A 147 11.84 12.97 -3.23
N SER A 148 13.10 13.23 -3.62
CA SER A 148 14.27 12.64 -2.95
C SER A 148 14.45 13.21 -1.53
N ARG A 149 14.25 14.53 -1.36
CA ARG A 149 14.31 15.19 -0.05
C ARG A 149 13.23 14.69 0.90
N GLN A 150 12.01 14.51 0.40
CA GLN A 150 10.88 13.97 1.18
C GLN A 150 11.14 12.52 1.60
N SER A 151 11.64 11.68 0.69
CA SER A 151 12.00 10.29 0.98
C SER A 151 13.04 10.18 2.12
N ALA A 152 14.10 10.99 2.02
CA ALA A 152 15.14 11.04 3.06
C ALA A 152 14.57 11.53 4.41
N TRP A 153 13.71 12.54 4.38
CA TRP A 153 13.08 13.09 5.58
C TRP A 153 12.19 12.08 6.29
N MET A 154 11.38 11.34 5.54
CA MET A 154 10.55 10.25 6.07
C MET A 154 11.40 9.22 6.83
N CYS A 155 12.51 8.77 6.25
CA CYS A 155 13.45 7.87 6.94
C CYS A 155 13.96 8.45 8.26
N HIS A 156 14.34 9.72 8.28
CA HIS A 156 14.86 10.36 9.48
C HIS A 156 13.81 10.50 10.58
N LEU A 157 12.58 10.89 10.23
CA LEU A 157 11.46 10.96 11.17
C LEU A 157 11.19 9.58 11.78
N GLU A 158 11.03 8.56 10.93
CA GLU A 158 10.66 7.22 11.38
C GLU A 158 11.74 6.55 12.22
N ARG A 159 13.02 6.80 11.93
CA ARG A 159 14.13 6.38 12.79
C ARG A 159 14.00 6.92 14.20
N GLY A 160 13.60 8.18 14.35
CA GLY A 160 13.38 8.81 15.65
C GLY A 160 12.33 8.05 16.47
N VAL A 161 11.24 7.62 15.83
CA VAL A 161 10.19 6.84 16.47
C VAL A 161 10.69 5.47 16.92
N TRP A 162 11.42 4.73 16.07
CA TRP A 162 11.96 3.41 16.44
C TRP A 162 13.00 3.49 17.56
N ARG A 163 13.86 4.52 17.55
CA ARG A 163 14.84 4.74 18.61
C ARG A 163 14.17 4.93 19.97
N ALA A 164 13.05 5.65 20.00
CA ALA A 164 12.28 5.95 21.21
C ALA A 164 11.16 4.94 21.52
N GLU A 165 11.04 3.85 20.76
CA GLU A 165 9.93 2.90 20.90
C GLU A 165 10.08 2.04 22.17
N THR A 166 9.34 2.42 23.23
CA THR A 166 9.37 1.75 24.53
C THR A 166 8.77 0.35 24.47
N ALA A 167 7.85 0.09 23.53
CA ALA A 167 7.25 -1.23 23.36
C ALA A 167 8.30 -2.34 23.15
N LEU A 168 9.43 -2.01 22.51
CA LEU A 168 10.54 -2.96 22.33
C LEU A 168 11.32 -3.23 23.63
N GLN A 169 11.36 -2.25 24.53
CA GLN A 169 11.99 -2.38 25.85
C GLN A 169 11.09 -3.20 26.79
N ASP A 170 9.79 -2.90 26.81
CA ASP A 170 8.80 -3.54 27.68
C ASP A 170 8.65 -5.05 27.40
N THR A 171 8.82 -5.47 26.14
CA THR A 171 8.77 -6.88 25.74
C THR A 171 10.13 -7.59 25.76
N ASN A 172 11.18 -6.93 26.30
CA ASN A 172 12.57 -7.39 26.26
C ASN A 172 12.96 -7.90 24.86
N THR A 173 12.53 -7.19 23.81
CA THR A 173 12.75 -7.61 22.43
C THR A 173 14.21 -7.39 22.08
N ASP A 174 14.86 -8.46 21.65
CA ASP A 174 16.20 -8.41 21.08
C ASP A 174 16.16 -7.63 19.76
N ARG A 175 16.55 -6.35 19.84
CA ARG A 175 16.57 -5.41 18.71
C ARG A 175 17.57 -5.84 17.65
N GLU A 176 18.71 -6.41 18.05
CA GLU A 176 19.73 -6.88 17.11
C GLU A 176 19.22 -8.06 16.31
N ARG A 177 18.60 -9.03 16.99
CA ARG A 177 17.96 -10.15 16.31
C ARG A 177 16.83 -9.68 15.39
N LEU A 178 15.94 -8.81 15.88
CA LEU A 178 14.81 -8.33 15.08
C LEU A 178 15.30 -7.56 13.84
N ALA A 179 16.36 -6.76 13.97
CA ALA A 179 16.99 -6.06 12.86
C ALA A 179 17.63 -7.02 11.87
N ALA A 180 18.34 -8.06 12.32
CA ALA A 180 18.91 -9.08 11.44
C ALA A 180 17.83 -9.89 10.68
N GLU A 181 16.71 -10.19 11.34
CA GLU A 181 15.55 -10.83 10.69
C GLU A 181 14.85 -9.87 9.70
N ALA A 182 14.79 -8.56 10.01
CA ALA A 182 14.27 -7.53 9.11
C ALA A 182 15.17 -7.31 7.88
N GLU A 183 16.48 -7.41 8.06
CA GLU A 183 17.48 -7.31 6.99
C GLU A 183 17.53 -8.58 6.12
N GLY A 184 17.10 -9.72 6.69
CA GLY A 184 17.19 -11.03 6.05
C GLY A 184 18.54 -11.73 6.24
N SER A 185 19.40 -11.21 7.11
CA SER A 185 20.68 -11.81 7.50
C SER A 185 20.53 -12.94 8.52
N MET A 186 19.34 -13.11 9.08
CA MET A 186 19.02 -14.19 10.02
C MET A 186 17.67 -14.85 9.68
N VAL A 187 17.59 -16.18 9.87
CA VAL A 187 16.34 -16.93 9.76
C VAL A 187 15.41 -16.53 10.93
N PRO A 188 14.17 -16.07 10.65
CA PRO A 188 13.25 -15.67 11.69
C PRO A 188 12.89 -16.80 12.65
N ALA A 189 12.89 -16.52 13.96
CA ALA A 189 12.32 -17.45 14.94
C ALA A 189 10.82 -17.67 14.69
N PRO A 190 10.22 -18.82 15.07
CA PRO A 190 8.78 -19.04 14.88
C PRO A 190 7.87 -18.00 15.56
N SER A 191 8.34 -17.38 16.65
CA SER A 191 7.65 -16.30 17.37
C SER A 191 7.88 -14.91 16.78
N SER A 192 8.80 -14.77 15.82
CA SER A 192 9.15 -13.49 15.21
C SER A 192 7.99 -12.92 14.37
N PRO A 193 7.83 -11.59 14.30
CA PRO A 193 6.94 -10.97 13.32
C PRO A 193 7.31 -11.35 11.86
N TYR A 194 8.57 -11.71 11.59
CA TYR A 194 9.04 -12.12 10.27
C TYR A 194 8.92 -13.62 9.99
N ALA A 195 8.40 -14.42 10.93
CA ALA A 195 8.10 -15.85 10.68
C ALA A 195 7.04 -16.04 9.59
N ARG A 196 6.16 -15.04 9.42
CA ARG A 196 5.16 -15.03 8.36
C ARG A 196 5.73 -14.35 7.11
N PRO A 197 5.37 -14.84 5.90
CA PRO A 197 5.74 -14.17 4.66
C PRO A 197 5.34 -12.69 4.67
N ARG A 198 6.22 -11.85 4.12
CA ARG A 198 5.94 -10.43 3.92
C ARG A 198 4.81 -10.24 2.91
N ALA A 199 4.13 -9.10 3.02
CA ALA A 199 3.07 -8.75 2.09
C ALA A 199 3.61 -8.50 0.67
N TRP A 200 4.85 -8.05 0.56
CA TRP A 200 5.62 -7.89 -0.68
C TRP A 200 7.12 -8.12 -0.38
N THR A 201 7.93 -8.26 -1.42
CA THR A 201 9.39 -8.29 -1.29
C THR A 201 9.88 -6.91 -0.92
N VAL A 202 10.74 -6.82 0.10
CA VAL A 202 11.39 -5.57 0.48
C VAL A 202 12.78 -5.54 -0.14
N SER A 203 13.16 -4.42 -0.76
CA SER A 203 14.49 -4.24 -1.33
C SER A 203 15.58 -4.39 -0.25
N PRO A 204 16.75 -4.95 -0.57
CA PRO A 204 17.85 -5.05 0.40
C PRO A 204 18.23 -3.70 1.02
N THR A 205 18.16 -2.63 0.23
CA THR A 205 18.42 -1.27 0.68
C THR A 205 17.39 -0.79 1.70
N ALA A 206 16.10 -0.99 1.44
CA ALA A 206 15.04 -0.63 2.38
C ALA A 206 15.07 -1.48 3.65
N ALA A 207 15.40 -2.77 3.51
CA ALA A 207 15.56 -3.71 4.63
C ALA A 207 16.75 -3.30 5.52
N SER A 208 17.88 -2.90 4.92
CA SER A 208 19.03 -2.36 5.63
C SER A 208 18.69 -1.03 6.35
N ALA A 209 17.98 -0.11 5.69
CA ALA A 209 17.52 1.13 6.31
C ALA A 209 16.61 0.85 7.52
N LEU A 210 15.67 -0.09 7.39
CA LEU A 210 14.79 -0.48 8.50
C LEU A 210 15.57 -1.15 9.63
N ALA A 211 16.54 -2.02 9.34
CA ALA A 211 17.37 -2.67 10.34
C ALA A 211 18.17 -1.64 11.16
N MET A 212 18.75 -0.63 10.50
CA MET A 212 19.41 0.50 11.15
C MET A 212 18.44 1.26 12.08
N MET A 213 17.20 1.49 11.66
CA MET A 213 16.16 2.11 12.51
C MET A 213 15.81 1.25 13.72
N ILE A 214 15.63 -0.07 13.53
CA ILE A 214 15.32 -1.02 14.60
C ILE A 214 16.47 -1.11 15.60
N ARG A 215 17.74 -1.06 15.20
CA ARG A 215 18.86 -1.01 16.15
C ARG A 215 18.96 0.33 16.88
N GLY A 216 18.36 1.38 16.33
CA GLY A 216 18.49 2.74 16.85
C GLY A 216 19.86 3.35 16.54
N GLU A 217 20.51 2.88 15.48
CA GLU A 217 21.83 3.36 15.05
C GLU A 217 21.81 4.86 14.70
N GLU A 218 22.87 5.55 15.11
CA GLU A 218 23.13 6.94 14.75
C GLU A 218 23.86 7.05 13.41
N GLY A 219 23.94 8.26 12.86
CA GLY A 219 24.66 8.53 11.60
C GLY A 219 23.74 8.84 10.40
N PRO A 220 24.29 9.27 9.26
CA PRO A 220 23.50 9.54 8.07
C PRO A 220 23.01 8.24 7.41
N PHE A 221 21.83 8.26 6.81
CA PHE A 221 21.48 7.23 5.83
C PHE A 221 22.38 7.41 4.60
N THR A 222 22.75 6.30 3.97
CA THR A 222 23.39 6.37 2.65
C THR A 222 22.45 6.99 1.62
N ARG A 223 23.01 7.43 0.49
CA ARG A 223 22.20 7.97 -0.62
C ARG A 223 21.13 6.98 -1.08
N GLU A 224 21.45 5.70 -1.18
CA GLU A 224 20.48 4.69 -1.64
C GLU A 224 19.41 4.40 -0.57
N GLN A 225 19.77 4.29 0.71
CA GLN A 225 18.79 4.16 1.81
C GLN A 225 17.85 5.37 1.90
N SER A 226 18.35 6.57 1.58
CA SER A 226 17.54 7.78 1.58
C SER A 226 16.47 7.80 0.47
N LYS A 227 16.62 6.98 -0.58
CA LYS A 227 15.61 6.86 -1.64
C LYS A 227 14.47 5.92 -1.26
N THR A 228 14.66 5.04 -0.27
CA THR A 228 13.68 3.99 0.05
C THR A 228 12.64 4.42 1.08
N GLY A 229 12.49 5.71 1.39
CA GLY A 229 11.62 6.21 2.45
C GLY A 229 10.21 5.63 2.43
N PHE A 230 9.55 5.62 1.27
CA PHE A 230 8.21 5.03 1.16
C PHE A 230 8.18 3.53 1.49
N GLU A 231 9.06 2.75 0.88
CA GLU A 231 9.15 1.30 1.10
C GLU A 231 9.52 0.96 2.56
N THR A 232 10.49 1.69 3.12
CA THR A 232 10.95 1.52 4.50
C THR A 232 9.86 1.85 5.50
N LEU A 233 9.12 2.96 5.32
CA LEU A 233 8.01 3.32 6.21
C LEU A 233 6.84 2.34 6.09
N GLN A 234 6.57 1.86 4.88
CA GLN A 234 5.52 0.87 4.68
C GLN A 234 5.86 -0.45 5.41
N GLU A 235 7.10 -0.96 5.31
CA GLU A 235 7.49 -2.15 6.09
C GLU A 235 7.56 -1.86 7.59
N SER A 236 8.00 -0.66 7.99
CA SER A 236 7.97 -0.23 9.39
C SER A 236 6.57 -0.32 9.99
N LEU A 237 5.57 0.21 9.28
CA LEU A 237 4.17 0.18 9.72
C LEU A 237 3.67 -1.26 9.88
N LEU A 238 4.00 -2.13 8.92
CA LEU A 238 3.65 -3.54 9.00
C LEU A 238 4.32 -4.23 10.19
N LEU A 239 5.60 -3.97 10.42
CA LEU A 239 6.33 -4.50 11.58
C LEU A 239 5.68 -4.04 12.89
N ALA A 240 5.41 -2.75 13.05
CA ALA A 240 4.73 -2.20 14.21
C ALA A 240 3.36 -2.87 14.46
N SER A 241 2.62 -3.14 13.38
CA SER A 241 1.33 -3.86 13.44
C SER A 241 1.50 -5.31 13.91
N ARG A 242 2.53 -6.02 13.44
CA ARG A 242 2.84 -7.41 13.84
C ARG A 242 3.32 -7.50 15.28
N LEU A 243 4.06 -6.50 15.74
CA LEU A 243 4.49 -6.33 17.13
C LEU A 243 3.36 -5.83 18.04
N LYS A 244 2.18 -5.48 17.48
CA LYS A 244 1.02 -4.98 18.22
C LYS A 244 1.30 -3.71 19.02
N ILE A 245 2.12 -2.80 18.48
CA ILE A 245 2.41 -1.51 19.12
C ILE A 245 1.12 -0.67 19.14
N GLY A 246 0.50 -0.57 20.32
CA GLY A 246 -0.87 -0.06 20.50
C GLY A 246 -1.07 1.35 19.98
N ALA A 247 -0.18 2.29 20.34
CA ALA A 247 -0.30 3.69 19.95
C ALA A 247 -0.32 3.89 18.42
N ARG A 248 0.60 3.23 17.70
CA ARG A 248 0.68 3.28 16.24
C ARG A 248 -0.56 2.66 15.59
N LYS A 249 -1.00 1.50 16.11
CA LYS A 249 -2.18 0.80 15.60
C LYS A 249 -3.45 1.64 15.77
N SER A 250 -3.66 2.23 16.95
CA SER A 250 -4.83 3.08 17.22
C SER A 250 -4.82 4.34 16.36
N HIS A 251 -3.66 4.99 16.21
CA HIS A 251 -3.53 6.15 15.35
C HIS A 251 -3.88 5.82 13.89
N ARG A 252 -3.34 4.72 13.35
CA ARG A 252 -3.68 4.24 12.01
C ARG A 252 -5.18 3.97 11.86
N SER A 253 -5.77 3.21 12.78
CA SER A 253 -7.19 2.85 12.70
C SER A 253 -8.14 4.04 12.75
N ALA A 254 -7.77 5.12 13.44
CA ALA A 254 -8.60 6.32 13.56
C ALA A 254 -8.52 7.26 12.34
N HIS A 255 -7.42 7.23 11.56
CA HIS A 255 -7.16 8.25 10.54
C HIS A 255 -6.96 7.70 9.12
N ARG A 256 -7.01 6.38 8.93
CA ARG A 256 -6.76 5.74 7.63
C ARG A 256 -7.95 5.91 6.69
N HIS A 257 -7.67 6.45 5.51
CA HIS A 257 -8.59 6.45 4.38
C HIS A 257 -8.33 5.20 3.54
N ASP A 258 -9.36 4.41 3.23
CA ASP A 258 -9.22 3.21 2.39
C ASP A 258 -10.46 3.01 1.53
N ALA A 259 -10.33 2.23 0.46
CA ALA A 259 -11.45 1.90 -0.41
C ALA A 259 -12.51 1.05 0.30
N LYS A 260 -13.79 1.38 0.11
CA LYS A 260 -14.92 0.57 0.60
C LYS A 260 -15.22 -0.58 -0.39
N ARG A 261 -14.51 -1.72 -0.27
CA ARG A 261 -14.48 -2.80 -1.30
C ARG A 261 -15.49 -3.97 -1.15
N SER A 262 -16.61 -3.83 -0.44
CA SER A 262 -17.55 -4.95 -0.18
C SER A 262 -16.86 -6.28 0.23
N GLU A 263 -15.73 -6.20 0.96
CA GLU A 263 -14.89 -7.35 1.36
C GLU A 263 -14.20 -8.15 0.24
N THR A 264 -14.17 -7.61 -0.98
CA THR A 264 -13.50 -8.22 -2.14
C THR A 264 -12.07 -7.71 -2.31
N HIS A 265 -11.20 -8.51 -2.97
CA HIS A 265 -9.81 -8.13 -3.24
C HIS A 265 -9.29 -8.69 -4.56
N PRO A 266 -8.48 -7.94 -5.36
CA PRO A 266 -8.14 -8.35 -6.73
C PRO A 266 -7.34 -9.66 -6.79
N THR A 267 -6.55 -9.92 -5.75
CA THR A 267 -5.68 -11.11 -5.66
C THR A 267 -6.28 -12.29 -4.90
N LYS A 268 -7.51 -12.16 -4.38
CA LYS A 268 -8.13 -13.18 -3.51
C LYS A 268 -9.53 -13.60 -3.96
N THR A 269 -10.28 -12.71 -4.60
CA THR A 269 -11.68 -12.93 -4.94
C THR A 269 -11.81 -13.40 -6.39
N PRO A 270 -12.26 -14.65 -6.65
CA PRO A 270 -12.45 -15.14 -8.01
C PRO A 270 -13.40 -14.27 -8.84
N GLY A 271 -14.48 -13.74 -8.24
CA GLY A 271 -15.46 -12.87 -8.90
C GLY A 271 -15.04 -11.40 -9.10
N GLY A 272 -13.77 -11.08 -8.86
CA GLY A 272 -13.23 -9.73 -8.95
C GLY A 272 -13.55 -8.82 -7.78
N THR A 273 -12.91 -7.65 -7.79
CA THR A 273 -13.10 -6.60 -6.77
C THR A 273 -14.31 -5.72 -7.10
N ASP A 274 -15.21 -5.61 -6.14
CA ASP A 274 -16.39 -4.76 -6.15
C ASP A 274 -16.07 -3.40 -5.51
N LEU A 275 -16.08 -2.36 -6.35
CA LEU A 275 -15.84 -0.96 -5.96
C LEU A 275 -17.13 -0.13 -5.96
N SER A 276 -18.31 -0.76 -6.09
CA SER A 276 -19.59 -0.03 -6.21
C SER A 276 -19.94 0.81 -4.97
N ARG A 277 -19.38 0.48 -3.80
CA ARG A 277 -19.58 1.19 -2.53
C ARG A 277 -18.49 2.21 -2.21
N ASP A 278 -17.46 2.31 -3.05
CA ASP A 278 -16.36 3.24 -2.83
C ASP A 278 -16.72 4.61 -3.41
N PRO A 279 -16.90 5.67 -2.58
CA PRO A 279 -17.29 6.99 -3.07
C PRO A 279 -16.26 7.57 -4.04
N GLY A 280 -14.96 7.35 -3.77
CA GLY A 280 -13.89 7.80 -4.65
C GLY A 280 -13.95 7.15 -6.03
N SER A 281 -14.28 5.85 -6.11
CA SER A 281 -14.46 5.15 -7.38
C SER A 281 -15.65 5.71 -8.18
N ARG A 282 -16.79 5.98 -7.53
CA ARG A 282 -17.96 6.59 -8.20
C ARG A 282 -17.63 7.96 -8.80
N LEU A 283 -16.99 8.84 -8.01
CA LEU A 283 -16.60 10.17 -8.47
C LEU A 283 -15.60 10.11 -9.63
N ARG A 284 -14.66 9.16 -9.62
CA ARG A 284 -13.70 8.96 -10.72
C ARG A 284 -14.36 8.41 -11.98
N ASP A 285 -15.32 7.50 -11.84
CA ASP A 285 -16.13 7.01 -12.96
C ASP A 285 -16.92 8.16 -13.61
N GLU A 286 -17.57 9.01 -12.79
CA GLU A 286 -18.30 10.21 -13.25
C GLU A 286 -17.38 11.24 -13.92
N ALA A 287 -16.17 11.43 -13.40
CA ALA A 287 -15.17 12.33 -13.98
C ALA A 287 -14.52 11.78 -15.25
N GLY A 288 -14.74 10.51 -15.59
CA GLY A 288 -14.17 9.89 -16.78
C GLY A 288 -12.67 9.59 -16.68
N ILE A 289 -12.17 9.23 -15.49
CA ILE A 289 -10.74 8.90 -15.27
C ILE A 289 -10.54 7.47 -14.75
N PRO A 290 -9.32 6.90 -14.81
CA PRO A 290 -9.10 5.49 -14.49
C PRO A 290 -9.40 5.11 -13.03
N VAL A 291 -10.05 3.95 -12.87
CA VAL A 291 -10.28 3.28 -11.59
C VAL A 291 -9.66 1.88 -11.64
N MET A 292 -8.82 1.56 -10.66
CA MET A 292 -8.14 0.27 -10.55
C MET A 292 -8.56 -0.49 -9.30
N THR A 293 -8.31 0.03 -8.10
CA THR A 293 -8.64 -0.68 -6.85
C THR A 293 -9.34 0.20 -5.80
N GLY A 294 -9.77 1.41 -6.17
CA GLY A 294 -10.34 2.40 -5.26
C GLY A 294 -9.29 3.15 -4.45
N THR A 295 -9.74 4.08 -3.61
CA THR A 295 -8.86 4.96 -2.80
C THR A 295 -7.75 4.18 -2.08
N SER A 296 -6.49 4.63 -2.24
CA SER A 296 -5.32 3.86 -1.81
C SER A 296 -5.07 3.96 -0.31
N GLY A 297 -5.54 2.95 0.44
CA GLY A 297 -5.26 2.86 1.87
C GLY A 297 -3.80 2.60 2.22
N SER A 298 -3.01 2.05 1.31
CA SER A 298 -1.57 1.90 1.52
C SER A 298 -0.82 3.23 1.38
N SER A 299 -1.28 4.13 0.52
CA SER A 299 -0.71 5.49 0.42
C SER A 299 -1.09 6.33 1.65
N SER A 300 -2.34 6.21 2.11
CA SER A 300 -2.79 6.79 3.39
C SER A 300 -1.95 6.27 4.57
N ASP A 301 -1.69 4.97 4.62
CA ASP A 301 -0.87 4.33 5.66
C ASP A 301 0.55 4.92 5.79
N VAL A 302 1.24 5.16 4.67
CA VAL A 302 2.58 5.76 4.70
C VAL A 302 2.53 7.25 5.06
N ALA A 303 1.54 7.98 4.55
CA ALA A 303 1.30 9.37 4.95
C ALA A 303 1.03 9.48 6.46
N LEU A 304 0.20 8.60 7.03
CA LEU A 304 -0.05 8.53 8.48
C LEU A 304 1.19 8.18 9.27
N THR A 305 1.99 7.23 8.79
CA THR A 305 3.26 6.87 9.45
C THR A 305 4.19 8.07 9.52
N THR A 306 4.25 8.86 8.44
CA THR A 306 5.04 10.09 8.37
C THR A 306 4.50 11.16 9.33
N LEU A 307 3.18 11.40 9.35
CA LEU A 307 2.54 12.35 10.27
C LEU A 307 2.77 11.97 11.74
N TYR A 308 2.57 10.70 12.07
CA TYR A 308 2.78 10.19 13.42
C TYR A 308 4.23 10.38 13.87
N ALA A 309 5.19 10.11 12.98
CA ALA A 309 6.60 10.30 13.27
C ALA A 309 6.98 11.78 13.43
N ALA A 310 6.43 12.65 12.59
CA ALA A 310 6.60 14.10 12.67
C ALA A 310 6.05 14.68 13.99
N ASP A 311 4.82 14.29 14.37
CA ASP A 311 4.18 14.71 15.63
C ASP A 311 5.01 14.28 16.85
N ARG A 312 5.45 13.02 16.88
CA ARG A 312 6.33 12.48 17.94
C ARG A 312 7.63 13.26 18.07
N ALA A 313 8.22 13.66 16.94
CA ALA A 313 9.45 14.43 16.91
C ALA A 313 9.24 15.93 17.14
N LYS A 314 7.98 16.41 17.16
CA LYS A 314 7.61 17.84 17.15
C LYS A 314 8.25 18.59 15.98
N LEU A 315 8.26 17.95 14.83
CA LEU A 315 8.83 18.46 13.58
C LEU A 315 7.76 18.51 12.48
N PRO A 316 7.96 19.31 11.41
CA PRO A 316 7.09 19.25 10.25
C PRO A 316 7.21 17.89 9.52
N TRP A 317 6.10 17.41 8.95
CA TRP A 317 6.09 16.15 8.18
C TRP A 317 6.72 16.28 6.80
N MET A 318 6.73 17.50 6.24
CA MET A 318 7.40 17.82 4.99
C MET A 318 8.89 18.08 5.23
N ALA A 319 9.73 17.71 4.26
CA ALA A 319 11.16 17.92 4.36
C ALA A 319 11.50 19.42 4.52
N PRO A 320 12.55 19.77 5.30
CA PRO A 320 12.95 21.15 5.50
C PRO A 320 13.15 21.89 4.18
N GLY A 321 12.50 23.05 4.03
CA GLY A 321 12.55 23.88 2.82
C GLY A 321 11.64 23.42 1.67
N LEU A 322 10.72 22.48 1.91
CA LEU A 322 9.54 22.26 1.07
C LEU A 322 8.33 22.94 1.73
N ASP A 323 7.45 23.51 0.91
CA ASP A 323 6.11 23.88 1.39
C ASP A 323 5.19 22.64 1.45
N SER A 324 3.98 22.84 1.97
CA SER A 324 3.02 21.75 2.15
C SER A 324 2.61 21.11 0.82
N GLN A 325 2.43 21.90 -0.24
CA GLN A 325 2.02 21.40 -1.55
C GLN A 325 3.12 20.58 -2.19
N ALA A 326 4.37 21.07 -2.21
CA ALA A 326 5.52 20.35 -2.72
C ALA A 326 5.79 19.06 -1.93
N GLY A 327 5.55 19.08 -0.61
CA GLY A 327 5.59 17.87 0.22
C GLY A 327 4.51 16.86 -0.13
N MET A 328 3.27 17.30 -0.40
CA MET A 328 2.16 16.43 -0.80
C MET A 328 2.44 15.81 -2.18
N ASP A 329 2.83 16.63 -3.15
CA ASP A 329 3.19 16.18 -4.49
C ASP A 329 4.33 15.15 -4.45
N ALA A 330 5.36 15.40 -3.62
CA ALA A 330 6.45 14.45 -3.42
C ALA A 330 5.98 13.12 -2.81
N MET A 331 5.04 13.15 -1.85
CA MET A 331 4.46 11.93 -1.27
C MET A 331 3.64 11.13 -2.29
N VAL A 332 2.89 11.82 -3.16
CA VAL A 332 2.15 11.19 -4.27
C VAL A 332 3.11 10.53 -5.26
N ASP A 333 4.17 11.23 -5.67
CA ASP A 333 5.20 10.71 -6.58
C ASP A 333 5.93 9.50 -5.98
N LEU A 334 6.31 9.56 -4.70
CA LEU A 334 6.91 8.41 -4.01
C LEU A 334 5.98 7.20 -3.99
N SER A 335 4.69 7.44 -3.80
CA SER A 335 3.68 6.38 -3.80
C SER A 335 3.51 5.76 -5.19
N LEU A 336 3.44 6.59 -6.25
CA LEU A 336 3.41 6.14 -7.64
C LEU A 336 4.63 5.28 -7.96
N GLN A 337 5.82 5.77 -7.63
CA GLN A 337 7.08 5.08 -7.87
C GLN A 337 7.07 3.70 -7.20
N PHE A 338 6.67 3.64 -5.93
CA PHE A 338 6.62 2.39 -5.17
C PHE A 338 5.59 1.39 -5.72
N PHE A 339 4.39 1.85 -6.12
CA PHE A 339 3.31 0.94 -6.51
C PHE A 339 3.28 0.55 -7.98
N ARG A 340 3.98 1.29 -8.85
CA ARG A 340 3.69 1.25 -10.30
C ARG A 340 4.92 1.22 -11.20
N THR A 341 6.11 1.56 -10.71
CA THR A 341 7.34 1.48 -11.52
C THR A 341 7.68 0.04 -11.90
N GLU A 342 8.39 -0.13 -13.01
CA GLU A 342 8.85 -1.43 -13.50
C GLU A 342 9.68 -2.18 -12.45
N GLY A 343 9.39 -3.48 -12.28
CA GLY A 343 10.04 -4.31 -11.26
C GLY A 343 9.69 -3.98 -9.80
N SER A 344 8.80 -3.01 -9.54
CA SER A 344 8.37 -2.70 -8.18
C SER A 344 7.66 -3.89 -7.52
N SER A 345 7.94 -4.11 -6.23
CA SER A 345 7.42 -5.29 -5.54
C SER A 345 5.90 -5.36 -5.43
N PRO A 346 5.17 -4.25 -5.19
CA PRO A 346 3.72 -4.27 -5.20
C PRO A 346 3.14 -4.72 -6.53
N SER A 347 3.61 -4.21 -7.67
CA SER A 347 3.16 -4.63 -9.01
C SER A 347 3.40 -6.12 -9.24
N VAL A 348 4.60 -6.61 -8.94
CA VAL A 348 4.94 -8.04 -9.07
C VAL A 348 4.05 -8.91 -8.19
N THR A 349 3.79 -8.48 -6.95
CA THR A 349 2.95 -9.23 -6.00
C THR A 349 1.48 -9.23 -6.44
N MET A 350 0.97 -8.10 -6.91
CA MET A 350 -0.38 -7.98 -7.45
C MET A 350 -0.55 -8.85 -8.70
N ALA A 351 0.42 -8.83 -9.61
CA ALA A 351 0.42 -9.67 -10.81
C ALA A 351 0.40 -11.16 -10.46
N ARG A 352 1.30 -11.61 -9.56
CA ARG A 352 1.32 -13.00 -9.07
C ARG A 352 -0.01 -13.40 -8.42
N GLY A 353 -0.57 -12.52 -7.60
CA GLY A 353 -1.84 -12.76 -6.93
C GLY A 353 -3.02 -12.89 -7.91
N MET A 354 -3.12 -11.99 -8.89
CA MET A 354 -4.15 -12.07 -9.93
C MET A 354 -3.95 -13.28 -10.83
N ASN A 355 -2.71 -13.64 -11.20
CA ASN A 355 -2.42 -14.86 -11.95
C ASN A 355 -2.76 -16.14 -11.17
N ARG A 356 -2.65 -16.14 -9.84
CA ARG A 356 -3.15 -17.24 -9.00
C ARG A 356 -4.67 -17.39 -9.10
N VAL A 357 -5.41 -16.29 -9.06
CA VAL A 357 -6.87 -16.30 -9.24
C VAL A 357 -7.23 -16.84 -10.64
N ARG A 358 -6.54 -16.35 -11.68
CA ARG A 358 -6.71 -16.81 -13.08
C ARG A 358 -6.46 -18.31 -13.23
N SER A 359 -5.38 -18.81 -12.64
CA SER A 359 -5.05 -20.24 -12.65
C SER A 359 -6.13 -21.08 -11.98
N GLY A 360 -6.71 -20.61 -10.87
CA GLY A 360 -7.85 -21.26 -10.22
C GLY A 360 -9.11 -21.31 -11.09
N ALA A 361 -9.22 -20.41 -12.08
CA ALA A 361 -10.28 -20.39 -13.08
C ALA A 361 -9.89 -21.09 -14.40
N GLY A 362 -8.77 -21.82 -14.43
CA GLY A 362 -8.30 -22.55 -15.62
C GLY A 362 -7.70 -21.68 -16.72
N LEU A 363 -7.44 -20.39 -16.45
CA LEU A 363 -6.84 -19.48 -17.42
C LEU A 363 -5.31 -19.47 -17.33
N PRO A 364 -4.60 -19.28 -18.46
CA PRO A 364 -3.16 -19.14 -18.45
C PRO A 364 -2.73 -17.84 -17.73
N PRO A 365 -1.51 -17.82 -17.15
CA PRO A 365 -0.91 -16.60 -16.65
C PRO A 365 -0.89 -15.51 -17.73
N LYS A 366 -1.02 -14.27 -17.29
CA LYS A 366 -0.92 -13.10 -18.14
C LYS A 366 0.20 -12.21 -17.63
N GLU A 367 1.08 -11.81 -18.55
CA GLU A 367 2.20 -10.91 -18.30
C GLU A 367 1.92 -9.59 -19.01
N VAL A 368 2.13 -8.49 -18.31
CA VAL A 368 1.95 -7.11 -18.78
C VAL A 368 3.02 -6.23 -18.13
N ASP A 369 3.28 -5.04 -18.68
CA ASP A 369 4.20 -4.09 -18.07
C ASP A 369 3.67 -3.65 -16.68
N ALA A 370 4.56 -3.25 -15.76
CA ALA A 370 4.17 -2.99 -14.37
C ALA A 370 3.06 -1.92 -14.23
N HIS A 371 3.09 -0.87 -15.05
CA HIS A 371 2.08 0.19 -15.05
C HIS A 371 0.68 -0.29 -15.53
N GLN A 372 0.62 -1.45 -16.22
CA GLN A 372 -0.63 -2.07 -16.67
C GLN A 372 -1.19 -3.08 -15.68
N VAL A 373 -0.46 -3.41 -14.61
CA VAL A 373 -0.97 -4.19 -13.48
C VAL A 373 -1.85 -3.30 -12.62
N PHE A 374 -3.09 -3.74 -12.37
CA PHE A 374 -4.02 -3.00 -11.53
C PHE A 374 -3.60 -3.08 -10.05
N SER A 375 -2.77 -2.12 -9.63
CA SER A 375 -2.47 -1.83 -8.23
C SER A 375 -3.26 -0.60 -7.79
N HIS A 376 -2.92 0.60 -8.26
CA HIS A 376 -3.65 1.85 -8.03
C HIS A 376 -3.56 2.79 -9.24
N SER A 377 -4.58 3.59 -9.52
CA SER A 377 -4.45 4.73 -10.43
C SER A 377 -3.82 5.95 -9.74
N TYR A 378 -3.35 6.92 -10.53
CA TYR A 378 -2.87 8.21 -9.99
C TYR A 378 -3.88 8.87 -9.05
N ALA A 379 -5.15 8.97 -9.46
CA ALA A 379 -6.19 9.60 -8.66
C ALA A 379 -6.55 8.81 -7.38
N GLU A 380 -6.28 7.50 -7.34
CA GLU A 380 -6.45 6.66 -6.15
C GLU A 380 -5.35 6.90 -5.11
N ILE A 381 -4.11 7.07 -5.58
CA ILE A 381 -2.94 7.40 -4.77
C ILE A 381 -3.06 8.83 -4.23
N ASP A 382 -3.32 9.79 -5.11
CA ASP A 382 -3.44 11.21 -4.77
C ASP A 382 -4.47 11.44 -3.67
N ALA A 383 -5.65 10.84 -3.80
CA ALA A 383 -6.69 10.89 -2.78
C ALA A 383 -6.24 10.30 -1.44
N GLY A 384 -5.60 9.12 -1.46
CA GLY A 384 -5.14 8.47 -0.23
C GLY A 384 -4.11 9.30 0.54
N VAL A 385 -3.18 9.94 -0.18
CA VAL A 385 -2.17 10.84 0.39
C VAL A 385 -2.81 12.12 0.92
N ARG A 386 -3.58 12.83 0.10
CA ARG A 386 -4.06 14.18 0.42
C ARG A 386 -5.14 14.19 1.48
N LEU A 387 -6.12 13.28 1.44
CA LEU A 387 -7.12 13.17 2.52
C LEU A 387 -6.45 13.00 3.89
N THR A 388 -5.35 12.25 3.92
CA THR A 388 -4.58 11.99 5.12
C THR A 388 -3.80 13.24 5.56
N LEU A 389 -3.02 13.84 4.67
CA LEU A 389 -2.16 14.98 5.01
C LEU A 389 -2.93 16.28 5.27
N GLU A 390 -4.14 16.41 4.71
CA GLU A 390 -5.08 17.50 4.99
C GLU A 390 -5.84 17.29 6.30
N GLY A 391 -5.72 16.11 6.94
CA GLY A 391 -6.35 15.83 8.22
C GLY A 391 -7.87 15.64 8.14
N VAL A 392 -8.39 15.19 7.00
CA VAL A 392 -9.82 14.88 6.83
C VAL A 392 -10.16 13.69 7.73
N ASP A 393 -11.13 13.85 8.63
CA ASP A 393 -11.60 12.78 9.52
C ASP A 393 -12.28 11.67 8.69
N PRO A 394 -11.78 10.43 8.69
CA PRO A 394 -12.43 9.32 7.97
C PRO A 394 -13.85 9.00 8.46
N ALA A 395 -14.22 9.41 9.67
CA ALA A 395 -15.56 9.24 10.22
C ALA A 395 -16.56 10.29 9.70
N ASP A 396 -16.09 11.43 9.20
CA ASP A 396 -16.93 12.45 8.56
C ASP A 396 -17.11 12.12 7.08
N GLU A 397 -18.10 11.27 6.78
CA GLU A 397 -18.38 10.84 5.41
C GLU A 397 -18.65 12.02 4.46
N GLY A 398 -19.24 13.12 4.96
CA GLY A 398 -19.53 14.31 4.17
C GLY A 398 -18.27 15.08 3.80
N ALA A 399 -17.37 15.32 4.76
CA ALA A 399 -16.08 15.97 4.51
C ALA A 399 -15.19 15.11 3.59
N VAL A 400 -15.24 13.78 3.73
CA VAL A 400 -14.54 12.84 2.87
C VAL A 400 -15.06 12.93 1.43
N GLU A 401 -16.38 12.85 1.22
CA GLU A 401 -16.96 12.90 -0.13
C GLU A 401 -16.71 14.26 -0.81
N GLN A 402 -16.82 15.37 -0.06
CA GLN A 402 -16.49 16.71 -0.57
C GLN A 402 -15.02 16.81 -1.00
N SER A 403 -14.10 16.34 -0.15
CA SER A 403 -12.67 16.35 -0.45
C SER A 403 -12.35 15.46 -1.64
N LEU A 404 -12.93 14.26 -1.71
CA LEU A 404 -12.77 13.36 -2.85
C LEU A 404 -13.24 13.99 -4.16
N GLY A 405 -14.33 14.76 -4.16
CA GLY A 405 -14.83 15.45 -5.36
C GLY A 405 -13.84 16.49 -5.88
N ARG A 406 -13.28 17.29 -4.97
CA ARG A 406 -12.21 18.26 -5.29
C ARG A 406 -10.96 17.56 -5.82
N LEU A 407 -10.45 16.57 -5.09
CA LEU A 407 -9.23 15.83 -5.44
C LEU A 407 -9.37 15.06 -6.75
N THR A 408 -10.54 14.50 -7.05
CA THR A 408 -10.83 13.86 -8.34
C THR A 408 -10.75 14.86 -9.49
N SER A 409 -11.29 16.07 -9.30
CA SER A 409 -11.23 17.13 -10.31
C SER A 409 -9.81 17.62 -10.56
N GLU A 410 -9.02 17.79 -9.49
CA GLU A 410 -7.60 18.16 -9.56
C GLU A 410 -6.77 17.06 -10.25
N ALA A 411 -7.00 15.80 -9.88
CA ALA A 411 -6.31 14.66 -10.49
C ALA A 411 -6.61 14.54 -11.99
N LYS A 412 -7.87 14.76 -12.39
CA LYS A 412 -8.26 14.82 -13.80
C LYS A 412 -7.54 15.94 -14.54
N ALA A 413 -7.53 17.16 -13.99
CA ALA A 413 -6.84 18.30 -14.59
C ALA A 413 -5.34 18.01 -14.79
N ARG A 414 -4.71 17.34 -13.82
CA ARG A 414 -3.32 16.91 -13.93
C ARG A 414 -3.11 15.89 -15.04
N LEU A 415 -3.97 14.86 -15.13
CA LEU A 415 -3.91 13.86 -16.18
C LEU A 415 -4.14 14.47 -17.58
N ASP A 416 -5.09 15.40 -17.71
CA ASP A 416 -5.35 16.12 -18.95
C ASP A 416 -4.16 16.97 -19.40
N LEU A 417 -3.49 17.64 -18.45
CA LEU A 417 -2.28 18.40 -18.72
C LEU A 417 -1.16 17.49 -19.26
N VAL A 418 -0.87 16.38 -18.56
CA VAL A 418 0.19 15.44 -18.98
C VAL A 418 -0.12 14.82 -20.33
N ARG A 419 -1.37 14.42 -20.55
CA ARG A 419 -1.83 13.91 -21.84
C ARG A 419 -1.61 14.93 -22.95
N LYS A 420 -1.91 16.21 -22.72
CA LYS A 420 -1.65 17.28 -23.68
C LYS A 420 -0.14 17.46 -23.94
N GLU A 421 0.70 17.39 -22.92
CA GLU A 421 2.16 17.46 -23.06
C GLU A 421 2.70 16.33 -23.94
N LEU A 422 2.19 15.10 -23.76
CA LEU A 422 2.58 13.94 -24.56
C LEU A 422 2.19 14.09 -26.04
N LEU A 423 1.02 14.69 -26.33
CA LEU A 423 0.58 14.95 -27.71
C LEU A 423 1.40 16.06 -28.39
N LEU A 424 1.96 16.99 -27.61
CA LEU A 424 2.73 18.14 -28.12
C LEU A 424 4.24 17.87 -28.19
N SER A 425 4.73 16.78 -27.58
CA SER A 425 6.12 16.37 -27.64
C SER A 425 6.31 15.45 -28.85
N PRO A 426 6.86 15.90 -29.99
CA PRO A 426 7.17 14.99 -31.07
C PRO A 426 8.18 13.97 -30.56
N VAL A 427 7.91 12.69 -30.80
CA VAL A 427 8.84 11.58 -30.54
C VAL A 427 10.14 11.91 -31.27
N SER A 428 11.16 12.30 -30.51
CA SER A 428 12.53 12.54 -30.98
C SER A 428 13.34 11.26 -30.98
#